data_AF-A0A9E4C9V4-F1
#
_entry.id   AF-A0A9E4C9V4-F1
#
_cell.length_a   1.000
_cell.length_b   1.000
_cell.length_c   1.000
_cell.angle_alpha   90.00
_cell.angle_beta   90.00
_cell.angle_gamma   90.00
#
_symmetry.space_group_name_H-M   'P 1'
#
loop_
_entity.id
_entity.type
_entity.pdbx_description
1 polymer ?
#
loop_
_entity_poly.entity_id
_entity_poly.type
_entity_poly.pdbx_seq_one_letter_code
_entity_poly.pdbx_strand_id
1 'polypeptide(L)'
;AGFDFGPQAGLDLPDLIIRWFDHWLKRIDNGVNREPAVRYFSMAGRQGQWRSADTWPPADTTPCEYLLSSDGNAKFGGSGRLSIDGRHTAEADHFNYDPHNPVPTLWTREWFTGPADRHRLEGRDDILCYRSEPLSDAVEIAGYPEAVLFVSSSAPDTDFFARLVDEHPSGGAWCAPATATPSTSKSC
;
A
#
# COMPACT_ATOMS: atom_id res chain seq x y z
N ALA A 1 7.63 11.29 -14.40
CA ALA A 1 7.62 12.33 -13.35
C ALA A 1 6.95 11.72 -12.13
N GLY A 2 7.49 11.94 -10.92
CA GLY A 2 6.84 11.50 -9.68
C GLY A 2 5.55 12.28 -9.43
N PHE A 3 4.65 11.72 -8.63
CA PHE A 3 3.41 12.39 -8.23
C PHE A 3 3.74 13.56 -7.28
N ASP A 4 3.16 14.73 -7.53
CA ASP A 4 3.36 15.92 -6.69
C ASP A 4 2.19 16.05 -5.72
N PHE A 5 2.45 15.86 -4.43
CA PHE A 5 1.48 16.04 -3.35
C PHE A 5 1.30 17.52 -2.96
N GLY A 6 1.93 18.45 -3.66
CA GLY A 6 1.86 19.88 -3.44
C GLY A 6 2.72 20.38 -2.28
N PRO A 7 2.89 21.70 -2.14
CA PRO A 7 3.74 22.30 -1.11
C PRO A 7 3.29 21.96 0.32
N GLN A 8 2.00 21.65 0.53
CA GLN A 8 1.45 21.25 1.82
C GLN A 8 1.99 19.91 2.32
N ALA A 9 2.52 19.05 1.45
CA ALA A 9 3.19 17.83 1.84
C ALA A 9 4.61 18.07 2.37
N GLY A 10 5.14 19.29 2.23
CA GLY A 10 6.43 19.68 2.78
C GLY A 10 6.45 19.61 4.31
N LEU A 11 7.53 19.05 4.85
CA LEU A 11 7.82 19.04 6.27
C LEU A 11 9.20 19.67 6.49
N ASP A 12 9.28 20.68 7.36
CA ASP A 12 10.56 21.21 7.83
C ASP A 12 11.16 20.24 8.85
N LEU A 13 11.76 19.17 8.33
CA LEU A 13 12.39 18.14 9.13
C LEU A 13 13.59 18.68 9.93
N PRO A 14 14.46 19.58 9.40
CA PRO A 14 15.50 20.22 10.19
C PRO A 14 14.98 20.96 11.43
N ASP A 15 13.94 21.81 11.30
CA ASP A 15 13.37 22.53 12.44
C ASP A 15 12.79 21.56 13.47
N LEU A 16 12.06 20.53 13.02
CA LEU A 16 11.48 19.51 13.90
C LEU A 16 12.57 18.78 14.71
N ILE A 17 13.66 18.38 14.06
CA ILE A 17 14.80 17.73 14.69
C ILE A 17 15.48 18.66 15.70
N ILE A 18 15.67 19.93 15.35
CA ILE A 18 16.29 20.93 16.25
C ILE A 18 15.40 21.15 17.48
N ARG A 19 14.09 21.36 17.30
CA ARG A 19 13.13 21.51 18.42
C ARG A 19 13.17 20.30 19.35
N TRP A 20 13.24 19.08 18.81
CA TRP A 20 13.36 17.87 19.61
C TRP A 20 14.64 17.87 20.46
N PHE A 21 15.79 18.16 19.85
CA PHE A 21 17.06 18.20 20.57
C PHE A 21 17.17 19.36 21.56
N ASP A 22 16.60 20.52 21.26
CA ASP A 22 16.55 21.65 22.18
C ASP A 22 15.82 21.29 23.48
N HIS A 23 14.75 20.50 23.39
CA HIS A 23 14.07 20.00 24.58
C HIS A 23 14.92 19.03 25.38
N TRP A 24 15.41 17.96 24.76
CA TRP A 24 16.07 16.87 25.48
C TRP A 24 17.53 17.14 25.84
N LEU A 25 18.28 17.83 24.98
CA LEU A 25 19.71 18.09 25.19
C LEU A 25 19.95 19.43 25.88
N LYS A 26 19.18 20.47 25.53
CA LYS A 26 19.35 21.82 26.12
C LYS A 26 18.37 22.13 27.26
N ARG A 27 17.41 21.24 27.54
CA ARG A 27 16.37 21.41 28.57
C ARG A 27 15.50 22.65 28.35
N ILE A 28 15.27 23.01 27.09
CA ILE A 28 14.39 24.12 26.72
C ILE A 28 12.93 23.62 26.74
N ASP A 29 12.05 24.28 27.50
CA ASP A 29 10.62 24.01 27.43
C ASP A 29 10.01 24.68 26.18
N ASN A 30 9.99 23.94 25.07
CA ASN A 30 9.40 24.36 23.79
C ASN A 30 8.12 23.59 23.44
N GLY A 31 7.58 22.83 24.41
CA GLY A 31 6.34 22.06 24.27
C GLY A 31 6.39 20.82 23.38
N VAL A 32 7.53 20.46 22.80
CA VAL A 32 7.63 19.31 21.86
C VAL A 32 7.23 17.98 22.52
N ASN A 33 7.37 17.86 23.84
CA ASN A 33 6.98 16.69 24.61
C ASN A 33 5.48 16.61 24.93
N ARG A 34 4.69 17.64 24.57
CA ARG A 34 3.23 17.70 24.74
C ARG A 34 2.48 17.55 23.41
N GLU A 35 3.21 17.42 22.30
CA GLU A 35 2.64 17.16 20.97
C GLU A 35 2.33 15.65 20.81
N PRO A 36 1.39 15.28 19.91
CA PRO A 36 1.12 13.89 19.60
C PRO A 36 2.38 13.16 19.09
N ALA A 37 2.54 11.89 19.48
CA ALA A 37 3.75 11.12 19.19
C ALA A 37 3.94 10.82 17.69
N VAL A 38 2.85 10.84 16.91
CA VAL A 38 2.85 10.48 15.50
C VAL A 38 2.31 11.64 14.67
N ARG A 39 3.03 11.96 13.60
CA ARG A 39 2.57 12.86 12.54
C ARG A 39 2.73 12.14 11.21
N TYR A 40 1.64 12.00 10.46
CA TYR A 40 1.62 11.28 9.19
C TYR A 40 0.90 12.09 8.12
N PHE A 41 1.30 11.91 6.86
CA PHE A 41 0.64 12.54 5.73
C PHE A 41 -0.39 11.57 5.17
N SER A 42 -1.67 11.87 5.39
CA SER A 42 -2.77 11.12 4.79
C SER A 42 -2.87 11.49 3.32
N MET A 43 -2.72 10.49 2.45
CA MET A 43 -2.91 10.66 1.00
C MET A 43 -4.39 10.53 0.61
N ALA A 44 -5.29 10.28 1.56
CA ALA A 44 -6.72 10.18 1.27
C ALA A 44 -7.28 11.52 0.79
N GLY A 45 -8.10 11.48 -0.25
CA GLY A 45 -8.70 12.66 -0.87
C GLY A 45 -7.75 13.41 -1.83
N ARG A 46 -8.27 14.44 -2.51
CA ARG A 46 -7.58 15.08 -3.66
C ARG A 46 -6.34 15.91 -3.33
N GLN A 47 -6.15 16.34 -2.08
CA GLN A 47 -5.10 17.30 -1.72
C GLN A 47 -4.12 16.78 -0.67
N GLY A 48 -4.35 15.59 -0.10
CA GLY A 48 -3.59 15.08 1.04
C GLY A 48 -3.63 16.01 2.26
N GLN A 49 -3.39 15.47 3.45
CA GLN A 49 -3.39 16.28 4.66
C GLN A 49 -2.49 15.70 5.74
N TRP A 50 -1.76 16.58 6.43
CA TRP A 50 -1.06 16.20 7.64
C TRP A 50 -2.07 15.89 8.74
N ARG A 51 -1.89 14.75 9.38
CA ARG A 51 -2.63 14.29 10.55
C ARG A 51 -1.68 14.00 11.69
N SER A 52 -2.23 14.02 12.89
CA SER A 52 -1.51 13.68 14.12
C SER A 52 -2.27 12.60 14.88
N ALA A 53 -1.54 11.73 15.57
CA ALA A 53 -2.08 10.68 16.42
C ALA A 53 -1.13 10.40 17.60
N ASP A 54 -1.65 9.85 18.68
CA ASP A 54 -0.84 9.46 19.85
C ASP A 54 -0.18 8.08 19.66
N THR A 55 -0.71 7.25 18.76
CA THR A 55 -0.22 5.91 18.46
C THR A 55 -0.17 5.67 16.96
N TRP A 56 0.61 4.66 16.54
CA TRP A 56 0.56 4.11 15.18
C TRP A 56 0.27 2.60 15.25
N PRO A 57 -0.82 2.12 14.62
CA PRO A 57 -1.83 2.88 13.86
C PRO A 57 -2.64 3.88 14.73
N PRO A 58 -3.34 4.85 14.13
CA PRO A 58 -4.26 5.74 14.84
C PRO A 58 -5.31 4.95 15.64
N ALA A 59 -5.69 5.42 16.83
CA ALA A 59 -6.56 4.67 17.75
C ALA A 59 -7.99 4.46 17.23
N ASP A 60 -8.46 5.30 16.29
CA ASP A 60 -9.75 5.22 15.61
C ASP A 60 -9.71 4.35 14.35
N THR A 61 -8.63 3.59 14.13
CA THR A 61 -8.52 2.66 13.00
C THR A 61 -9.42 1.45 13.22
N THR A 62 -10.29 1.16 12.25
CA THR A 62 -11.09 -0.06 12.23
C THR A 62 -10.44 -1.07 11.29
N PRO A 63 -10.08 -2.28 11.77
CA PRO A 63 -9.60 -3.35 10.90
C PRO A 63 -10.65 -3.68 9.83
N CYS A 64 -10.21 -3.82 8.58
CA CYS A 64 -11.07 -4.14 7.46
C CYS A 64 -10.42 -5.24 6.64
N GLU A 65 -11.14 -6.33 6.47
CA GLU A 65 -10.72 -7.46 5.64
C GLU A 65 -11.37 -7.33 4.27
N TYR A 66 -10.54 -7.42 3.22
CA TYR A 66 -11.00 -7.54 1.85
C TYR A 66 -10.62 -8.92 1.33
N LEU A 67 -11.61 -9.62 0.81
CA LEU A 67 -11.46 -10.95 0.24
C LEU A 67 -11.17 -10.87 -1.26
N LEU A 68 -10.25 -11.72 -1.71
CA LEU A 68 -9.88 -11.90 -3.11
C LEU A 68 -10.81 -12.95 -3.73
N SER A 69 -11.41 -12.65 -4.88
CA SER A 69 -12.30 -13.58 -5.59
C SER A 69 -12.19 -13.42 -7.11
N SER A 70 -12.47 -14.49 -7.85
CA SER A 70 -12.50 -14.50 -9.32
C SER A 70 -13.27 -15.72 -9.84
N ASP A 71 -13.46 -15.81 -11.15
CA ASP A 71 -13.92 -17.01 -11.89
C ASP A 71 -12.74 -17.82 -12.48
N GLY A 72 -11.58 -17.79 -11.81
CA GLY A 72 -10.34 -18.42 -12.28
C GLY A 72 -9.53 -17.59 -13.28
N ASN A 73 -9.97 -16.36 -13.57
CA ASN A 73 -9.27 -15.41 -14.43
C ASN A 73 -9.08 -14.04 -13.76
N ALA A 74 -8.25 -13.96 -12.72
CA ALA A 74 -7.86 -12.69 -12.10
C ALA A 74 -6.77 -11.91 -12.85
N LYS A 75 -6.45 -12.21 -14.12
CA LYS A 75 -5.48 -11.40 -14.87
C LYS A 75 -6.04 -10.01 -15.18
N PHE A 76 -5.20 -9.14 -15.74
CA PHE A 76 -5.65 -7.82 -16.15
C PHE A 76 -6.85 -7.88 -17.12
N GLY A 77 -7.87 -7.06 -16.86
CA GLY A 77 -9.15 -7.11 -17.60
C GLY A 77 -10.05 -8.32 -17.28
N GLY A 78 -9.64 -9.18 -16.35
CA GLY A 78 -10.38 -10.36 -15.92
C GLY A 78 -11.41 -10.10 -14.83
N SER A 79 -11.78 -11.17 -14.14
CA SER A 79 -12.85 -11.23 -13.14
C SER A 79 -12.38 -11.01 -11.71
N GLY A 80 -11.09 -10.72 -11.49
CA GLY A 80 -10.55 -10.49 -10.15
C GLY A 80 -11.27 -9.35 -9.43
N ARG A 81 -11.83 -9.65 -8.25
CA ARG A 81 -12.55 -8.72 -7.37
C ARG A 81 -11.97 -8.72 -5.96
N LEU A 82 -12.01 -7.55 -5.35
CA LEU A 82 -11.61 -7.28 -3.96
C LEU A 82 -12.84 -6.74 -3.22
N SER A 83 -13.37 -7.46 -2.23
CA SER A 83 -14.64 -7.10 -1.57
C SER A 83 -14.71 -7.52 -0.11
N ILE A 84 -15.47 -6.79 0.71
CA ILE A 84 -15.64 -7.08 2.15
C ILE A 84 -16.62 -8.24 2.39
N ASP A 85 -17.71 -8.31 1.60
CA ASP A 85 -18.76 -9.33 1.75
C ASP A 85 -18.63 -10.47 0.72
N GLY A 86 -17.42 -10.68 0.21
CA GLY A 86 -17.14 -11.58 -0.90
C GLY A 86 -17.48 -13.03 -0.57
N ARG A 87 -18.21 -13.71 -1.47
CA ARG A 87 -18.23 -15.17 -1.46
C ARG A 87 -16.87 -15.66 -1.92
N HIS A 88 -16.23 -16.50 -1.12
CA HIS A 88 -15.11 -17.32 -1.59
C HIS A 88 -15.60 -18.14 -2.79
N THR A 89 -15.04 -17.88 -3.97
CA THR A 89 -15.17 -18.79 -5.10
C THR A 89 -14.17 -19.93 -4.89
N ALA A 90 -14.55 -21.15 -5.25
CA ALA A 90 -13.71 -22.34 -5.05
C ALA A 90 -12.60 -22.48 -6.11
N GLU A 91 -12.50 -21.53 -7.04
CA GLU A 91 -11.57 -21.61 -8.16
C GLU A 91 -10.29 -20.82 -7.85
N ALA A 92 -9.15 -21.48 -8.06
CA ALA A 92 -7.85 -20.85 -7.88
C ALA A 92 -7.47 -20.09 -9.15
N ASP A 93 -6.82 -18.94 -8.98
CA ASP A 93 -6.16 -18.23 -10.07
C ASP A 93 -4.77 -18.80 -10.31
N HIS A 94 -4.38 -18.87 -11.58
CA HIS A 94 -3.11 -19.43 -12.00
C HIS A 94 -2.28 -18.42 -12.79
N PHE A 95 -0.98 -18.43 -12.54
CA PHE A 95 -0.01 -17.67 -13.33
C PHE A 95 1.30 -18.46 -13.46
N ASN A 96 2.08 -18.14 -14.49
CA ASN A 96 3.38 -18.76 -14.73
C ASN A 96 4.48 -17.74 -14.43
N TYR A 97 5.25 -17.98 -13.38
CA TYR A 97 6.44 -17.20 -13.09
C TYR A 97 7.63 -17.75 -13.88
N ASP A 98 8.22 -16.92 -14.76
CA ASP A 98 9.45 -17.22 -15.48
C ASP A 98 10.63 -16.42 -14.89
N PRO A 99 11.60 -17.08 -14.22
CA PRO A 99 12.78 -16.41 -13.69
C PRO A 99 13.62 -15.68 -14.74
N HIS A 100 13.51 -16.04 -16.02
CA HIS A 100 14.19 -15.34 -17.12
C HIS A 100 13.43 -14.11 -17.62
N ASN A 101 12.17 -13.93 -17.19
CA ASN A 101 11.35 -12.76 -17.48
C ASN A 101 10.61 -12.30 -16.20
N PRO A 102 11.34 -11.84 -15.16
CA PRO A 102 10.73 -11.45 -13.90
C PRO A 102 9.86 -10.18 -14.07
N VAL A 103 8.87 -10.00 -13.19
CA VAL A 103 8.12 -8.74 -13.11
C VAL A 103 9.10 -7.60 -12.78
N PRO A 104 9.22 -6.57 -13.64
CA PRO A 104 10.23 -5.55 -13.45
C PRO A 104 9.86 -4.62 -12.29
N THR A 105 10.86 -4.27 -11.47
CA THR A 105 10.74 -3.14 -10.54
C THR A 105 10.63 -1.85 -11.33
N LEU A 106 9.51 -1.14 -11.15
CA LEU A 106 9.32 0.18 -11.75
C LEU A 106 10.09 1.22 -10.94
N TRP A 107 11.18 1.72 -11.51
CA TRP A 107 12.02 2.73 -10.88
C TRP A 107 11.45 4.14 -11.04
N THR A 108 11.44 4.91 -9.95
CA THR A 108 11.12 6.34 -9.95
C THR A 108 12.32 7.17 -9.52
N ARG A 109 12.16 8.50 -9.46
CA ARG A 109 13.20 9.42 -8.96
C ARG A 109 13.47 9.18 -7.46
N GLU A 110 12.47 8.71 -6.75
CA GLU A 110 12.48 8.25 -5.37
C GLU A 110 12.79 6.74 -5.30
N TRP A 111 13.54 6.22 -6.29
CA TRP A 111 13.95 4.82 -6.41
C TRP A 111 12.76 3.85 -6.48
N PHE A 112 12.86 2.68 -5.85
CA PHE A 112 11.78 1.68 -5.82
C PHE A 112 10.73 1.96 -4.75
N THR A 113 10.94 3.00 -3.92
CA THR A 113 10.06 3.39 -2.81
C THR A 113 9.03 4.44 -3.21
N GLY A 114 9.19 5.08 -4.37
CA GLY A 114 8.25 6.08 -4.87
C GLY A 114 6.99 5.47 -5.49
N PRO A 115 5.90 6.26 -5.58
CA PRO A 115 4.70 5.87 -6.31
C PRO A 115 5.05 5.75 -7.81
N ALA A 116 4.87 4.55 -8.35
CA ALA A 116 5.07 4.25 -9.76
C ALA A 116 3.75 3.86 -10.42
N ASP A 117 3.54 4.36 -11.64
CA ASP A 117 2.39 4.03 -12.48
C ASP A 117 2.43 2.56 -12.92
N ARG A 118 1.47 1.77 -12.43
CA ARG A 118 1.40 0.32 -12.67
C ARG A 118 0.72 -0.06 -13.98
N HIS A 119 0.10 0.87 -14.72
CA HIS A 119 -0.48 0.59 -16.03
C HIS A 119 0.55 0.01 -17.01
N ARG A 120 1.84 0.31 -16.79
CA ARG A 120 2.98 -0.22 -17.56
C ARG A 120 3.15 -1.74 -17.48
N LEU A 121 2.47 -2.41 -16.55
CA LEU A 121 2.57 -3.85 -16.32
C LEU A 121 1.31 -4.63 -16.75
N GLU A 122 0.26 -3.97 -17.24
CA GLU A 122 -1.06 -4.58 -17.49
C GLU A 122 -1.08 -5.69 -18.54
N GLY A 123 -0.12 -5.69 -19.46
CA GLY A 123 0.00 -6.75 -20.47
C GLY A 123 0.66 -8.04 -19.97
N ARG A 124 1.00 -8.13 -18.68
CA ARG A 124 1.71 -9.28 -18.13
C ARG A 124 0.76 -10.38 -17.67
N ASP A 125 1.02 -11.59 -18.15
CA ASP A 125 0.27 -12.79 -17.81
C ASP A 125 0.64 -13.40 -16.46
N ASP A 126 1.70 -12.91 -15.84
CA ASP A 126 2.21 -13.35 -14.54
C ASP A 126 1.83 -12.41 -13.38
N ILE A 127 0.84 -11.55 -13.61
CA ILE A 127 0.27 -10.64 -12.60
C ILE A 127 -1.23 -10.89 -12.48
N LEU A 128 -1.65 -11.16 -11.25
CA LEU A 128 -3.06 -11.22 -10.87
C LEU A 128 -3.49 -9.87 -10.28
N CYS A 129 -4.68 -9.40 -10.67
CA CYS A 129 -5.27 -8.12 -10.30
C CYS A 129 -6.66 -8.34 -9.69
N TYR A 130 -6.83 -7.91 -8.45
CA TYR A 130 -8.11 -7.94 -7.74
C TYR A 130 -8.54 -6.51 -7.46
N ARG A 131 -9.70 -6.11 -7.98
CA ARG A 131 -10.18 -4.72 -7.91
C ARG A 131 -11.46 -4.61 -7.09
N SER A 132 -11.56 -3.58 -6.27
CA SER A 132 -12.85 -3.20 -5.72
C SER A 132 -13.70 -2.56 -6.81
N GLU A 133 -15.00 -2.45 -6.53
CA GLU A 133 -15.81 -1.47 -7.26
C GLU A 133 -15.26 -0.05 -7.00
N PRO A 134 -15.54 0.91 -7.90
CA PRO A 134 -15.19 2.31 -7.67
C PRO A 134 -15.72 2.77 -6.31
N LEU A 135 -14.83 3.34 -5.49
CA LEU A 135 -15.19 3.80 -4.16
C LEU A 135 -16.18 4.98 -4.25
N SER A 136 -17.31 4.88 -3.54
CA SER A 136 -18.30 5.96 -3.46
C SER A 136 -17.81 7.13 -2.61
N ASP A 137 -16.98 6.83 -1.62
CA ASP A 137 -16.48 7.76 -0.62
C ASP A 137 -14.96 7.61 -0.48
N ALA A 138 -14.32 8.67 0.02
CA ALA A 138 -12.88 8.62 0.28
C ALA A 138 -12.59 7.60 1.40
N VAL A 139 -11.69 6.66 1.11
CA VAL A 139 -11.19 5.67 2.08
C VAL A 139 -9.77 6.04 2.47
N GLU A 140 -9.50 6.04 3.76
CA GLU A 140 -8.16 6.18 4.31
C GLU A 140 -7.67 4.85 4.86
N ILE A 141 -6.45 4.48 4.48
CA ILE A 141 -5.76 3.30 4.99
C ILE A 141 -4.54 3.79 5.77
N ALA A 142 -4.59 3.67 7.10
CA ALA A 142 -3.51 4.06 8.00
C ALA A 142 -3.17 2.87 8.92
N GLY A 143 -1.95 2.37 8.83
CA GLY A 143 -1.47 1.25 9.64
C GLY A 143 -0.56 0.32 8.86
N TYR A 144 -0.67 -0.97 9.15
CA TYR A 144 0.15 -2.04 8.55
C TYR A 144 -0.74 -2.98 7.74
N PRO A 145 -0.87 -2.78 6.41
CA PRO A 145 -1.62 -3.72 5.58
C PRO A 145 -0.97 -5.09 5.58
N GLU A 146 -1.79 -6.13 5.61
CA GLU A 146 -1.36 -7.53 5.57
C GLU A 146 -2.08 -8.24 4.43
N ALA A 147 -1.39 -9.18 3.78
CA ALA A 147 -1.95 -10.03 2.75
C ALA A 147 -1.82 -11.50 3.19
N VAL A 148 -2.97 -12.16 3.36
CA VAL A 148 -3.04 -13.59 3.67
C VAL A 148 -3.37 -14.34 2.39
N LEU A 149 -2.42 -15.13 1.89
CA LEU A 149 -2.54 -15.85 0.63
C LEU A 149 -2.51 -17.36 0.85
N PHE A 150 -3.48 -18.07 0.29
CA PHE A 150 -3.48 -19.52 0.21
C PHE A 150 -2.92 -19.91 -1.17
N VAL A 151 -1.70 -20.44 -1.20
CA VAL A 151 -0.95 -20.64 -2.45
C VAL A 151 -0.47 -22.08 -2.60
N SER A 152 -0.27 -22.49 -3.85
CA SER A 152 0.44 -23.72 -4.21
C SER A 152 1.40 -23.41 -5.36
N SER A 153 2.46 -24.21 -5.49
CA SER A 153 3.45 -24.07 -6.56
C SER A 153 3.80 -25.44 -7.12
N SER A 154 4.09 -25.48 -8.42
CA SER A 154 4.69 -26.66 -9.06
C SER A 154 6.18 -26.80 -8.75
N ALA A 155 6.82 -25.71 -8.31
CA ALA A 155 8.21 -25.68 -7.89
C ALA A 155 8.34 -25.87 -6.37
N PRO A 156 9.46 -26.46 -5.89
CA PRO A 156 9.70 -26.63 -4.46
C PRO A 156 9.93 -25.31 -3.72
N ASP A 157 10.30 -24.24 -4.43
CA ASP A 157 10.53 -22.90 -3.88
C ASP A 157 10.14 -21.84 -4.92
N THR A 158 9.54 -20.75 -4.46
CA THR A 158 9.14 -19.59 -5.27
C THR A 158 8.73 -18.42 -4.37
N ASP A 159 8.79 -17.21 -4.91
CA ASP A 159 8.34 -15.99 -4.23
C ASP A 159 6.91 -15.60 -4.64
N PHE A 160 6.20 -14.96 -3.72
CA PHE A 160 4.92 -14.28 -3.97
C PHE A 160 5.02 -12.83 -3.51
N PHE A 161 4.52 -11.90 -4.33
CA PHE A 161 4.52 -10.47 -4.02
C PHE A 161 3.09 -9.93 -4.08
N ALA A 162 2.65 -9.29 -3.00
CA ALA A 162 1.40 -8.53 -2.96
C ALA A 162 1.71 -7.03 -2.97
N ARG A 163 0.87 -6.26 -3.66
CA ARG A 163 0.95 -4.79 -3.69
C ARG A 163 -0.45 -4.21 -3.60
N LEU A 164 -0.62 -3.24 -2.70
CA LEU A 164 -1.79 -2.39 -2.68
C LEU A 164 -1.62 -1.25 -3.69
N VAL A 165 -2.62 -1.03 -4.53
CA VAL A 165 -2.59 -0.04 -5.62
C VAL A 165 -3.85 0.82 -5.53
N ASP A 166 -3.69 2.14 -5.61
CA ASP A 166 -4.79 3.09 -5.75
C ASP A 166 -4.99 3.39 -7.25
N GLU A 167 -6.15 3.02 -7.80
CA GLU A 167 -6.49 3.25 -9.21
C GLU A 167 -7.24 4.57 -9.37
N HIS A 168 -6.55 5.62 -9.84
CA HIS A 168 -7.17 6.92 -10.05
C HIS A 168 -8.07 6.92 -11.30
N PRO A 169 -9.27 7.54 -11.26
CA PRO A 169 -10.24 7.53 -12.35
C PRO A 169 -9.74 8.06 -13.71
N SER A 170 -8.68 8.86 -13.72
CA SER A 170 -8.05 9.35 -14.95
C SER A 170 -7.16 8.31 -15.65
N GLY A 171 -7.19 7.05 -15.23
CA GLY A 171 -6.34 5.98 -15.75
C GLY A 171 -4.90 6.06 -15.26
N GLY A 172 -4.69 6.50 -14.01
CA GLY A 172 -3.39 6.47 -13.35
C GLY A 172 -3.45 5.60 -12.10
N ALA A 173 -2.92 4.39 -12.15
CA ALA A 173 -2.80 3.50 -11.00
C ALA A 173 -1.54 3.84 -10.22
N TRP A 174 -1.69 4.57 -9.11
CA TRP A 174 -0.61 5.00 -8.23
C TRP A 174 -0.56 4.08 -7.01
N CYS A 175 0.58 3.49 -6.68
CA CYS A 175 0.70 2.79 -5.40
C CYS A 175 0.82 3.79 -4.24
N ALA A 176 -0.08 3.70 -3.26
CA ALA A 176 0.21 4.12 -1.89
C ALA A 176 1.38 3.28 -1.34
N PRO A 177 2.38 3.85 -0.64
CA PRO A 177 3.36 3.08 0.09
C PRO A 177 2.70 2.40 1.30
N ALA A 178 2.26 1.16 1.10
CA ALA A 178 2.00 0.22 2.18
C ALA A 178 2.95 -0.97 2.00
N THR A 179 4.00 -1.02 2.81
CA THR A 179 4.80 -2.23 2.96
C THR A 179 3.97 -3.25 3.73
N ALA A 180 3.30 -4.14 2.99
CA ALA A 180 2.78 -5.38 3.56
C ALA A 180 3.95 -6.37 3.69
N THR A 181 4.25 -6.78 4.91
CA THR A 181 5.16 -7.90 5.15
C THR A 181 4.34 -9.18 4.95
N PRO A 182 4.63 -10.04 3.96
CA PRO A 182 3.92 -11.30 3.84
C PRO A 182 4.23 -12.16 5.06
N SER A 183 3.22 -12.51 5.85
CA SER A 183 3.34 -13.50 6.92
C SER A 183 3.07 -14.88 6.30
N THR A 184 4.12 -15.65 6.03
CA THR A 184 3.97 -17.03 5.56
C THR A 184 3.81 -17.94 6.78
N SER A 185 2.58 -18.28 7.16
CA SER A 185 2.38 -19.42 8.06
C SER A 185 2.41 -20.71 7.23
N LYS A 186 3.44 -21.54 7.46
CA LYS A 186 3.48 -22.92 6.95
C LYS A 186 2.76 -23.81 7.95
N SER A 187 1.56 -24.27 7.61
CA SER A 187 1.00 -25.50 8.19
C SER A 187 1.37 -26.68 7.29
N CYS A 188 2.02 -27.69 7.88
CA CYS A 188 2.20 -29.02 7.29
C CYS A 188 0.85 -29.73 7.08
#